data_AF-A0A372NUW8-F1
#
_entry.id   AF-A0A372NUW8-F1
#
_cell.length_a   1.000
_cell.length_b   1.000
_cell.length_c   1.000
_cell.angle_alpha   90.00
_cell.angle_beta   90.00
_cell.angle_gamma   90.00
#
_symmetry.space_group_name_H-M   'P 1'
#
loop_
_entity.id
_entity.type
_entity.pdbx_description
1 polymer ?
#
loop_
_entity_poly.entity_id
_entity_poly.type
_entity_poly.pdbx_seq_one_letter_code
_entity_poly.pdbx_strand_id
1 'polypeptide(L)'
;MRKEDYPFFSLEQLIDRLGEPDAKGIAEKDAQRIGDFFRAELAGVYMQLKADVFRTGYREDCGPVVRAYLKNIGFLITDVRKLLAGSLDDRLLSDICRGILMGLEALFTEVSEKFMSVGPEGGRQDGRSAGVPVKVLCNLSVDQIALLLKAADDIKLVSARSFSQVLQSVVPYLSTERMPDFSWKSARSSTYKMEAHDLDVAMDILESMLKKVRSYR
;
A
#
# COMPACT_ATOMS: atom_id res chain seq x y z
N MET A 1 -4.73 -17.17 -18.35
CA MET A 1 -5.63 -16.63 -17.31
C MET A 1 -6.95 -16.26 -17.98
N ARG A 2 -8.09 -16.47 -17.31
CA ARG A 2 -9.40 -16.02 -17.82
C ARG A 2 -9.71 -14.63 -17.26
N LYS A 3 -10.49 -13.83 -18.00
CA LYS A 3 -10.92 -12.47 -17.60
C LYS A 3 -11.60 -12.45 -16.22
N GLU A 4 -12.29 -13.54 -15.88
CA GLU A 4 -13.01 -13.72 -14.62
C GLU A 4 -12.09 -13.72 -13.37
N ASP A 5 -10.82 -14.09 -13.55
CA ASP A 5 -9.85 -14.22 -12.45
C ASP A 5 -8.92 -12.99 -12.32
N TYR A 6 -8.87 -12.11 -13.33
CA TYR A 6 -7.97 -10.96 -13.37
C TYR A 6 -8.57 -9.75 -14.12
N PRO A 7 -8.92 -8.66 -13.40
CA PRO A 7 -9.66 -7.52 -13.95
C PRO A 7 -8.92 -6.79 -15.08
N PHE A 8 -7.59 -6.81 -15.09
CA PHE A 8 -6.78 -6.04 -16.03
C PHE A 8 -6.39 -6.80 -17.30
N PHE A 9 -6.77 -8.09 -17.41
CA PHE A 9 -6.35 -8.96 -18.51
C PHE A 9 -6.61 -8.34 -19.89
N SER A 10 -7.80 -7.80 -20.10
CA SER A 10 -8.19 -7.20 -21.38
C SER A 10 -7.47 -5.88 -21.67
N LEU A 11 -7.04 -5.15 -20.64
CA LEU A 11 -6.24 -3.93 -20.78
C LEU A 11 -4.78 -4.24 -21.11
N GLU A 12 -4.19 -5.28 -20.49
CA GLU A 12 -2.85 -5.75 -20.84
C GLU A 12 -2.78 -6.20 -22.30
N GLN A 13 -3.72 -7.04 -22.73
CA GLN A 13 -3.78 -7.48 -24.13
C GLN A 13 -3.94 -6.32 -25.11
N LEU A 14 -4.68 -5.27 -24.74
CA LEU A 14 -4.80 -4.09 -25.57
C LEU A 14 -3.46 -3.36 -25.69
N ILE A 15 -2.77 -3.14 -24.58
CA ILE A 15 -1.48 -2.43 -24.54
C ILE A 15 -0.42 -3.21 -25.31
N ASP A 16 -0.36 -4.53 -25.12
CA ASP A 16 0.56 -5.40 -25.86
C ASP A 16 0.35 -5.29 -27.37
N ARG A 17 -0.91 -5.36 -27.82
CA ARG A 17 -1.27 -5.21 -29.24
C ARG A 17 -0.92 -3.84 -29.80
N LEU A 18 -1.01 -2.78 -29.01
CA LEU A 18 -0.60 -1.44 -29.44
C LEU A 18 0.92 -1.29 -29.55
N GLY A 19 1.68 -2.19 -28.91
CA GLY A 19 3.13 -2.28 -29.04
C GLY A 19 3.63 -3.13 -30.21
N GLU A 20 2.74 -3.85 -30.90
CA GLU A 20 3.11 -4.67 -32.04
C GLU A 20 3.47 -3.80 -33.26
N PRO A 21 4.42 -4.22 -34.11
CA PRO A 21 4.82 -3.47 -35.32
C PRO A 21 3.64 -3.18 -36.26
N ASP A 22 2.67 -4.10 -36.29
CA ASP A 22 1.47 -4.06 -37.14
C ASP A 22 0.41 -3.07 -36.61
N ALA A 23 0.63 -2.46 -35.43
CA ALA A 23 -0.24 -1.42 -34.90
C ALA A 23 -0.07 -0.07 -35.61
N LYS A 24 0.89 0.07 -36.55
CA LYS A 24 1.05 1.27 -37.38
C LYS A 24 -0.03 1.31 -38.48
N GLY A 25 -0.64 2.47 -38.70
CA GLY A 25 -1.65 2.65 -39.74
C GLY A 25 -3.08 2.30 -39.30
N ILE A 26 -3.39 2.44 -38.01
CA ILE A 26 -4.76 2.26 -37.49
C ILE A 26 -5.70 3.25 -38.20
N ALA A 27 -6.82 2.76 -38.72
CA ALA A 27 -7.85 3.63 -39.28
C ALA A 27 -8.56 4.40 -38.16
N GLU A 28 -9.01 5.63 -38.44
CA GLU A 28 -9.70 6.48 -37.46
C GLU A 28 -10.92 5.79 -36.80
N LYS A 29 -11.64 4.98 -37.58
CA LYS A 29 -12.76 4.17 -37.08
C LYS A 29 -12.33 3.10 -36.06
N ASP A 30 -11.14 2.52 -36.24
CA ASP A 30 -10.61 1.52 -35.32
C ASP A 30 -9.98 2.17 -34.09
N ALA A 31 -9.39 3.36 -34.23
CA ALA A 31 -8.97 4.19 -33.10
C ALA A 31 -10.14 4.54 -32.17
N GLN A 32 -11.28 4.93 -32.75
CA GLN A 32 -12.49 5.20 -31.98
C GLN A 32 -12.98 3.95 -31.23
N ARG A 33 -13.01 2.80 -31.90
CA ARG A 33 -13.39 1.51 -31.28
C ARG A 33 -12.46 1.13 -30.13
N ILE A 34 -11.15 1.33 -30.28
CA ILE A 34 -10.16 1.09 -29.23
C ILE A 34 -10.44 2.00 -28.03
N GLY A 35 -10.72 3.28 -28.27
CA GLY A 35 -11.07 4.23 -27.21
C GLY A 35 -12.37 3.86 -26.47
N ASP A 36 -13.41 3.45 -27.19
CA ASP A 36 -14.67 3.00 -26.60
C ASP A 36 -14.49 1.73 -25.76
N PHE A 37 -13.77 0.75 -26.31
CA PHE A 37 -13.42 -0.49 -25.61
C PHE A 37 -12.63 -0.20 -24.32
N PHE A 38 -11.59 0.62 -24.41
CA PHE A 38 -10.76 0.99 -23.27
C PHE A 38 -11.58 1.64 -22.14
N ARG A 39 -12.48 2.58 -22.47
CA ARG A 39 -13.37 3.21 -21.48
C ARG A 39 -14.29 2.19 -20.81
N ALA A 40 -14.86 1.27 -21.57
CA ALA A 40 -15.72 0.22 -21.02
C ALA A 40 -14.95 -0.71 -20.07
N GLU A 41 -13.74 -1.11 -20.43
CA GLU A 41 -12.89 -1.95 -19.59
C GLU A 41 -12.44 -1.22 -18.31
N LEU A 42 -12.07 0.07 -18.38
CA LEU A 42 -11.75 0.86 -17.18
C LEU A 42 -12.94 0.91 -16.21
N ALA A 43 -14.15 1.14 -16.72
CA ALA A 43 -15.36 1.14 -15.90
C ALA A 43 -15.61 -0.24 -15.26
N GLY A 44 -15.35 -1.32 -16.00
CA GLY A 44 -15.42 -2.69 -15.51
C GLY A 44 -14.45 -2.95 -14.35
N VAL A 45 -13.17 -2.58 -14.53
CA VAL A 45 -12.14 -2.67 -13.47
C VAL A 45 -12.56 -1.92 -12.22
N TYR A 46 -13.07 -0.70 -12.37
CA TYR A 46 -13.50 0.12 -11.23
C TYR A 46 -14.70 -0.49 -10.49
N MET A 47 -15.67 -1.06 -11.22
CA MET A 47 -16.80 -1.76 -10.61
C MET A 47 -16.36 -3.03 -9.86
N GLN A 48 -15.43 -3.79 -10.43
CA GLN A 48 -14.91 -4.99 -9.78
C GLN A 48 -14.11 -4.65 -8.51
N LEU A 49 -13.31 -3.57 -8.54
CA LEU A 49 -12.67 -3.04 -7.35
C LEU A 49 -13.68 -2.72 -6.25
N LYS A 50 -14.77 -2.00 -6.58
CA LYS A 50 -15.83 -1.71 -5.61
C LYS A 50 -16.44 -2.97 -5.00
N ALA A 51 -16.69 -3.98 -5.83
CA ALA A 51 -17.22 -5.27 -5.37
C ALA A 51 -16.22 -5.99 -4.45
N ASP A 52 -14.92 -5.98 -4.77
CA ASP A 52 -13.86 -6.60 -3.95
C ASP A 52 -13.67 -5.89 -2.62
N VAL A 53 -13.69 -4.56 -2.62
CA VAL A 53 -13.66 -3.72 -1.41
C VAL A 53 -14.90 -3.97 -0.55
N PHE A 54 -16.07 -4.09 -1.15
CA PHE A 54 -17.30 -4.41 -0.43
C PHE A 54 -17.23 -5.81 0.22
N ARG A 55 -16.76 -6.82 -0.52
CA ARG A 55 -16.61 -8.20 -0.03
C ARG A 55 -15.62 -8.34 1.13
N THR A 56 -14.60 -7.47 1.18
CA THR A 56 -13.56 -7.49 2.23
C THR A 56 -13.91 -6.71 3.49
N GLY A 57 -15.08 -6.08 3.55
CA GLY A 57 -15.50 -5.26 4.69
C GLY A 57 -14.83 -3.89 4.66
N TYR A 58 -15.61 -2.87 4.31
CA TYR A 58 -15.20 -1.48 4.02
C TYR A 58 -14.35 -0.76 5.09
N ARG A 59 -14.16 -1.34 6.30
CA ARG A 59 -13.64 -0.62 7.46
C ARG A 59 -12.24 -1.01 7.96
N GLU A 60 -11.72 -2.21 7.71
CA GLU A 60 -10.43 -2.60 8.33
C GLU A 60 -9.44 -3.31 7.37
N ASP A 61 -9.90 -4.01 6.33
CA ASP A 61 -9.04 -4.91 5.53
C ASP A 61 -9.04 -4.70 4.00
N CYS A 62 -9.62 -3.63 3.47
CA CYS A 62 -9.63 -3.40 2.01
C CYS A 62 -8.28 -2.87 1.46
N GLY A 63 -7.38 -2.40 2.34
CA GLY A 63 -6.10 -1.80 1.95
C GLY A 63 -5.22 -2.68 1.05
N PRO A 64 -5.02 -3.98 1.34
CA PRO A 64 -4.30 -4.89 0.45
C PRO A 64 -4.93 -5.02 -0.94
N VAL A 65 -6.26 -5.08 -1.03
CA VAL A 65 -7.00 -5.16 -2.30
C VAL A 65 -6.77 -3.89 -3.12
N VAL A 66 -7.00 -2.72 -2.51
CA VAL A 66 -6.82 -1.42 -3.18
C VAL A 66 -5.38 -1.24 -3.66
N ARG A 67 -4.39 -1.61 -2.82
CA ARG A 67 -2.96 -1.56 -3.21
C ARG A 67 -2.63 -2.51 -4.36
N ALA A 68 -3.24 -3.69 -4.41
CA ALA A 68 -3.05 -4.61 -5.53
C ALA A 68 -3.59 -4.02 -6.85
N TYR A 69 -4.78 -3.40 -6.83
CA TYR A 69 -5.32 -2.70 -8.00
C TYR A 69 -4.43 -1.52 -8.42
N LEU A 70 -4.05 -0.64 -7.49
CA LEU A 70 -3.17 0.50 -7.78
C LEU A 70 -1.82 0.06 -8.37
N LYS A 71 -1.23 -1.02 -7.86
CA LYS A 71 0.01 -1.58 -8.37
C LYS A 71 -0.13 -2.02 -9.84
N ASN A 72 -1.20 -2.73 -10.17
CA ASN A 72 -1.43 -3.18 -11.55
C ASN A 72 -1.71 -2.01 -12.49
N ILE A 73 -2.51 -1.02 -12.08
CA ILE A 73 -2.70 0.22 -12.85
C ILE A 73 -1.34 0.91 -13.10
N GLY A 74 -0.47 0.96 -12.08
CA GLY A 74 0.87 1.52 -12.20
C GLY A 74 1.77 0.79 -13.20
N PHE A 75 1.65 -0.54 -13.31
CA PHE A 75 2.36 -1.30 -14.33
C PHE A 75 1.87 -0.94 -15.74
N LEU A 76 0.55 -0.91 -15.96
CA LEU A 76 -0.03 -0.52 -17.25
C LEU A 76 0.40 0.91 -17.66
N ILE A 77 0.39 1.86 -16.73
CA ILE A 77 0.89 3.23 -16.96
C ILE A 77 2.35 3.20 -17.41
N THR A 78 3.18 2.39 -16.75
CA THR A 78 4.60 2.26 -17.08
C THR A 78 4.79 1.69 -18.48
N ASP A 79 4.01 0.69 -18.85
CA ASP A 79 4.13 0.05 -20.16
C ASP A 79 3.65 0.97 -21.29
N VAL A 80 2.54 1.70 -21.10
CA VAL A 80 2.09 2.71 -22.08
C VAL A 80 3.12 3.84 -22.24
N ARG A 81 3.79 4.26 -21.15
CA ARG A 81 4.87 5.25 -21.23
C ARG A 81 6.08 4.74 -22.02
N LYS A 82 6.44 3.47 -21.89
CA LYS A 82 7.50 2.86 -22.72
C LYS A 82 7.11 2.87 -24.19
N LEU A 83 5.85 2.54 -24.52
CA LEU A 83 5.34 2.59 -25.89
C LEU A 83 5.47 4.01 -26.47
N LEU A 84 5.02 5.02 -25.73
CA LEU A 84 5.15 6.43 -26.14
C LEU A 84 6.60 6.89 -26.29
N ALA A 85 7.51 6.40 -25.45
CA ALA A 85 8.94 6.73 -25.53
C ALA A 85 9.66 6.04 -26.69
N GLY A 86 9.12 4.94 -27.22
CA GLY A 86 9.69 4.13 -28.30
C GLY A 86 9.63 4.76 -29.71
N SER A 87 9.37 6.06 -29.83
CA SER A 87 9.19 6.78 -31.11
C SER A 87 8.03 6.23 -31.95
N LEU A 88 6.80 6.45 -31.48
CA LEU A 88 5.61 6.21 -32.30
C LEU A 88 5.55 7.26 -33.43
N ASP A 89 5.96 6.86 -34.64
CA ASP A 89 5.90 7.74 -35.82
C ASP A 89 4.45 8.03 -36.27
N ASP A 90 3.50 7.21 -35.80
CA ASP A 90 2.08 7.32 -36.11
C ASP A 90 1.37 8.25 -35.10
N ARG A 91 0.87 9.38 -35.61
CA ARG A 91 0.16 10.40 -34.82
C ARG A 91 -1.10 9.84 -34.16
N LEU A 92 -1.87 9.03 -34.88
CA LEU A 92 -3.13 8.49 -34.38
C LEU A 92 -2.88 7.49 -33.26
N LEU A 93 -1.90 6.59 -33.45
CA LEU A 93 -1.46 5.64 -32.43
C LEU A 93 -0.92 6.38 -31.18
N SER A 94 -0.15 7.44 -31.39
CA SER A 94 0.33 8.30 -30.30
C SER A 94 -0.81 8.95 -29.51
N ASP A 95 -1.84 9.43 -30.21
CA ASP A 95 -3.01 10.05 -29.59
C ASP A 95 -3.85 9.02 -28.81
N ILE A 96 -4.00 7.79 -29.33
CA ILE A 96 -4.63 6.66 -28.61
C ILE A 96 -3.85 6.34 -27.34
N CYS A 97 -2.53 6.13 -27.44
CA CYS A 97 -1.67 5.81 -26.30
C CYS A 97 -1.71 6.91 -25.24
N ARG A 98 -1.76 8.18 -25.65
CA ARG A 98 -1.93 9.31 -24.72
C ARG A 98 -3.29 9.29 -24.04
N GLY A 99 -4.36 9.00 -24.78
CA GLY A 99 -5.71 8.84 -24.22
C GLY A 99 -5.80 7.69 -23.21
N ILE A 100 -5.16 6.56 -23.51
CA ILE A 100 -5.06 5.41 -22.60
C ILE A 100 -4.29 5.79 -21.34
N LEU A 101 -3.13 6.45 -21.49
CA LEU A 101 -2.32 6.92 -20.37
C LEU A 101 -3.13 7.84 -19.45
N MET A 102 -3.81 8.83 -20.02
CA MET A 102 -4.65 9.77 -19.27
C MET A 102 -5.78 9.04 -18.53
N GLY A 103 -6.44 8.06 -19.16
CA GLY A 103 -7.49 7.29 -18.51
C GLY A 103 -6.99 6.42 -17.36
N LEU A 104 -5.83 5.79 -17.50
CA LEU A 104 -5.21 5.00 -16.45
C LEU A 104 -4.74 5.88 -15.28
N GLU A 105 -4.15 7.05 -15.56
CA GLU A 105 -3.74 8.02 -14.53
C GLU A 105 -4.95 8.60 -13.78
N ALA A 106 -6.04 8.87 -14.49
CA ALA A 106 -7.30 9.29 -13.88
C ALA A 106 -7.87 8.19 -12.96
N LEU A 107 -7.90 6.94 -13.41
CA LEU A 107 -8.34 5.81 -12.58
C LEU A 107 -7.44 5.61 -11.36
N PHE A 108 -6.12 5.67 -11.54
CA PHE A 108 -5.16 5.58 -10.44
C PHE A 108 -5.43 6.65 -9.38
N THR A 109 -5.61 7.90 -9.82
CA THR A 109 -5.90 9.04 -8.95
C THR A 109 -7.23 8.85 -8.23
N GLU A 110 -8.30 8.51 -8.96
CA GLU A 110 -9.62 8.28 -8.38
C GLU A 110 -9.63 7.16 -7.34
N VAL A 111 -8.95 6.03 -7.62
CA VAL A 111 -8.86 4.91 -6.69
C VAL A 111 -8.03 5.29 -5.46
N SER A 112 -6.90 5.95 -5.66
CA SER A 112 -6.06 6.43 -4.57
C SER A 112 -6.85 7.40 -3.69
N GLU A 113 -7.51 8.40 -4.27
CA GLU A 113 -8.27 9.39 -3.50
C GLU A 113 -9.46 8.77 -2.77
N LYS A 114 -10.32 8.02 -3.47
CA LYS A 114 -11.58 7.54 -2.87
C LYS A 114 -11.40 6.43 -1.85
N PHE A 115 -10.37 5.59 -2.00
CA PHE A 115 -10.18 4.43 -1.13
C PHE A 115 -9.00 4.56 -0.17
N MET A 116 -8.03 5.47 -0.42
CA MET A 116 -6.96 5.76 0.54
C MET A 116 -7.21 7.01 1.38
N SER A 117 -8.11 7.92 0.96
CA SER A 117 -8.43 9.16 1.72
C SER A 117 -9.62 9.04 2.67
N VAL A 118 -10.25 7.86 2.77
CA VAL A 118 -11.28 7.57 3.77
C VAL A 118 -10.63 6.85 4.96
N GLY A 119 -9.72 7.55 5.62
CA GLY A 119 -9.38 7.35 7.03
C GLY A 119 -9.62 8.71 7.72
N PRO A 120 -10.19 8.75 8.93
CA PRO A 120 -10.68 10.01 9.50
C PRO A 120 -9.54 11.04 9.63
N GLU A 121 -9.81 12.19 9.01
CA GLU A 121 -9.20 13.51 9.09
C GLU A 121 -7.89 13.72 9.87
N GLY A 122 -6.92 14.34 9.18
CA GLY A 122 -6.15 15.44 9.76
C GLY A 122 -4.65 15.50 9.45
N GLY A 123 -4.26 16.39 8.52
CA GLY A 123 -3.01 17.18 8.67
C GLY A 123 -1.83 16.97 7.70
N ARG A 124 -1.91 17.63 6.53
CA ARG A 124 -0.88 18.36 5.72
C ARG A 124 0.64 17.99 5.77
N GLN A 125 1.16 17.68 4.55
CA GLN A 125 2.39 18.12 3.83
C GLN A 125 3.77 18.05 4.54
N ASP A 126 4.82 17.37 4.03
CA ASP A 126 5.52 17.62 2.75
C ASP A 126 6.36 16.43 2.21
N GLY A 127 6.50 16.37 0.88
CA GLY A 127 7.76 16.12 0.15
C GLY A 127 8.57 14.81 0.31
N ARG A 128 8.28 13.81 -0.54
CA ARG A 128 9.16 12.69 -0.97
C ARG A 128 9.92 11.90 0.12
N SER A 129 9.28 10.85 0.61
CA SER A 129 9.95 9.58 0.91
C SER A 129 8.93 8.44 0.81
N ALA A 130 9.37 7.26 0.40
CA ALA A 130 8.54 6.05 0.37
C ALA A 130 7.69 5.97 1.65
N GLY A 131 6.37 5.88 1.50
CA GLY A 131 5.38 6.08 2.57
C GLY A 131 5.89 5.67 3.95
N VAL A 132 6.38 6.66 4.70
CA VAL A 132 6.80 6.46 6.08
C VAL A 132 5.52 6.10 6.83
N PRO A 133 5.45 4.92 7.45
CA PRO A 133 4.28 4.56 8.23
C PRO A 133 4.02 5.65 9.26
N VAL A 134 2.76 6.06 9.44
CA VAL A 134 2.42 6.95 10.56
C VAL A 134 2.81 6.22 11.83
N LYS A 135 3.82 6.75 12.52
CA LYS A 135 4.37 6.12 13.70
C LYS A 135 3.58 6.55 14.93
N VAL A 136 3.25 5.58 15.75
CA VAL A 136 2.71 5.82 17.09
C VAL A 136 3.86 6.26 17.99
N LEU A 137 3.72 7.44 18.60
CA LEU A 137 4.64 7.89 19.63
C LEU A 137 4.42 7.06 20.90
N CYS A 138 5.44 6.31 21.29
CA CYS A 138 5.53 5.62 22.57
C CYS A 138 6.34 6.45 23.55
N ASN A 139 5.75 6.74 24.70
CA ASN A 139 6.40 7.47 25.80
C ASN A 139 7.30 6.54 26.64
N LEU A 140 8.04 5.68 25.96
CA LEU A 140 8.98 4.70 26.52
C LEU A 140 10.28 4.76 25.73
N SER A 141 11.39 4.38 26.36
CA SER A 141 12.65 4.18 25.65
C SER A 141 12.54 3.00 24.67
N VAL A 142 13.45 2.96 23.69
CA VAL A 142 13.53 1.83 22.73
C VAL A 142 13.72 0.50 23.46
N ASP A 143 14.46 0.50 24.56
CA ASP A 143 14.82 -0.69 25.32
C ASP A 143 13.63 -1.18 26.15
N GLN A 144 12.87 -0.26 26.75
CA GLN A 144 11.62 -0.55 27.45
C GLN A 144 10.55 -1.10 26.50
N ILE A 145 10.43 -0.54 25.29
CA ILE A 145 9.53 -1.06 24.25
C ILE A 145 9.93 -2.48 23.86
N ALA A 146 11.22 -2.70 23.61
CA ALA A 146 11.73 -4.01 23.22
C ALA A 146 11.50 -5.06 24.32
N LEU A 147 11.66 -4.68 25.59
CA LEU A 147 11.35 -5.51 26.75
C LEU A 147 9.86 -5.89 26.80
N LEU A 148 8.94 -4.94 26.62
CA LEU A 148 7.50 -5.24 26.63
C LEU A 148 7.10 -6.15 25.47
N LEU A 149 7.63 -5.90 24.27
CA LEU A 149 7.40 -6.76 23.10
C LEU A 149 7.99 -8.16 23.30
N LYS A 150 9.13 -8.25 23.99
CA LYS A 150 9.75 -9.53 24.33
C LYS A 150 8.90 -10.32 25.30
N ALA A 151 8.40 -9.68 26.36
CA ALA A 151 7.47 -10.30 27.30
C ALA A 151 6.19 -10.78 26.61
N ALA A 152 5.63 -10.00 25.68
CA ALA A 152 4.47 -10.38 24.87
C ALA A 152 4.74 -11.59 23.95
N ASP A 153 5.90 -11.65 23.32
CA ASP A 153 6.33 -12.79 22.49
C ASP A 153 6.54 -14.06 23.35
N ASP A 154 7.18 -13.92 24.52
CA ASP A 154 7.49 -15.04 25.42
C ASP A 154 6.23 -15.70 26.01
N ILE A 155 5.21 -14.91 26.35
CA ILE A 155 3.91 -15.44 26.78
C ILE A 155 2.99 -15.81 25.61
N LYS A 156 3.47 -15.66 24.37
CA LYS A 156 2.71 -15.92 23.12
C LYS A 156 1.44 -15.08 22.99
N LEU A 157 1.44 -13.87 23.56
CA LEU A 157 0.40 -12.88 23.31
C LEU A 157 0.41 -12.43 21.85
N VAL A 158 1.60 -12.37 21.25
CA VAL A 158 1.81 -12.14 19.81
C VAL A 158 2.39 -13.38 19.15
N SER A 159 2.06 -13.61 17.87
CA SER A 159 2.49 -14.80 17.12
C SER A 159 3.30 -14.42 15.88
N ALA A 160 4.55 -14.88 15.83
CA ALA A 160 5.45 -14.75 14.68
C ALA A 160 6.44 -15.92 14.63
N ARG A 161 7.19 -16.07 13.52
CA ARG A 161 8.22 -17.12 13.39
C ARG A 161 9.44 -16.86 14.26
N SER A 162 9.63 -15.63 14.75
CA SER A 162 10.66 -15.26 15.70
C SER A 162 10.37 -13.90 16.33
N PHE A 163 10.95 -13.63 17.50
CA PHE A 163 10.95 -12.28 18.10
C PHE A 163 11.48 -11.20 17.15
N SER A 164 12.44 -11.54 16.30
CA SER A 164 12.95 -10.63 15.27
C SER A 164 11.89 -10.20 14.27
N GLN A 165 11.00 -11.13 13.92
CA GLN A 165 9.89 -10.86 13.02
C GLN A 165 8.85 -9.97 13.72
N VAL A 166 8.59 -10.17 15.02
CA VAL A 166 7.76 -9.25 15.82
C VAL A 166 8.30 -7.82 15.73
N LEU A 167 9.59 -7.64 16.00
CA LEU A 167 10.22 -6.31 15.93
C LEU A 167 10.20 -5.72 14.50
N GLN A 168 10.48 -6.52 13.47
CA GLN A 168 10.40 -6.05 12.08
C GLN A 168 8.98 -5.62 11.68
N SER A 169 7.95 -6.24 12.25
CA SER A 169 6.55 -5.92 11.96
C SER A 169 6.03 -4.73 12.76
N VAL A 170 6.52 -4.50 13.97
CA VAL A 170 6.02 -3.44 14.87
C VAL A 170 6.85 -2.16 14.81
N VAL A 171 8.19 -2.27 14.83
CA VAL A 171 9.10 -1.11 14.94
C VAL A 171 8.93 -0.05 13.83
N PRO A 172 8.65 -0.39 12.55
CA PRO A 172 8.42 0.63 11.52
C PRO A 172 7.28 1.60 11.85
N TYR A 173 6.36 1.21 12.74
CA TYR A 173 5.18 1.96 13.14
C TYR A 173 5.31 2.58 14.53
N LEU A 174 6.50 2.54 15.16
CA LEU A 174 6.73 3.12 16.48
C LEU A 174 7.80 4.21 16.43
N SER A 175 7.61 5.26 17.24
CA SER A 175 8.58 6.30 17.53
C SER A 175 8.68 6.52 19.04
N THR A 176 9.78 7.11 19.50
CA THR A 176 9.92 7.58 20.89
C THR A 176 10.23 9.08 20.89
N GLU A 177 10.05 9.75 22.03
CA GLU A 177 10.36 11.19 22.15
C GLU A 177 11.82 11.51 21.76
N ARG A 178 12.74 10.58 22.04
CA ARG A 178 14.18 10.76 21.78
C ARG A 178 14.64 10.17 20.45
N MET A 179 13.94 9.18 19.93
CA MET A 179 14.30 8.46 18.70
C MET A 179 13.06 8.27 17.82
N PRO A 180 12.79 9.20 16.88
CA PRO A 180 11.68 9.08 15.94
C PRO A 180 11.86 7.91 14.96
N ASP A 181 13.11 7.55 14.67
CA ASP A 181 13.51 6.45 13.80
C ASP A 181 14.51 5.54 14.51
N PHE A 182 14.04 4.46 15.14
CA PHE A 182 14.91 3.43 15.71
C PHE A 182 14.82 2.13 14.93
N SER A 183 15.93 1.38 14.88
CA SER A 183 15.99 0.14 14.10
C SER A 183 15.58 -1.08 14.93
N TRP A 184 14.91 -2.04 14.28
CA TRP A 184 14.56 -3.32 14.91
C TRP A 184 15.80 -4.10 15.39
N LYS A 185 16.96 -3.90 14.75
CA LYS A 185 18.23 -4.51 15.18
C LYS A 185 18.69 -3.94 16.52
N SER A 186 18.60 -2.62 16.68
CA SER A 186 18.92 -1.94 17.94
C SER A 186 17.99 -2.39 19.07
N ALA A 187 16.68 -2.38 18.80
CA ALA A 187 15.67 -2.86 19.76
C ALA A 187 15.90 -4.33 20.13
N ARG A 188 16.29 -5.18 19.17
CA ARG A 188 16.63 -6.58 19.47
C ARG A 188 17.87 -6.67 20.37
N SER A 189 18.91 -5.90 20.09
CA SER A 189 20.16 -5.99 20.85
C SER A 189 20.00 -5.63 22.33
N SER A 190 19.14 -4.67 22.65
CA SER A 190 18.92 -4.26 24.04
C SER A 190 18.22 -5.31 24.88
N THR A 191 17.42 -6.20 24.26
CA THR A 191 16.83 -7.32 24.99
C THR A 191 17.84 -8.35 25.53
N TYR A 192 19.08 -8.37 25.02
CA TYR A 192 20.12 -9.26 25.53
C TYR A 192 20.81 -8.75 26.80
N LYS A 193 20.68 -7.46 27.10
CA LYS A 193 21.28 -6.82 28.28
C LYS A 193 20.29 -5.79 28.83
N MET A 194 19.27 -6.31 29.52
CA MET A 194 18.26 -5.47 30.15
C MET A 194 18.81 -4.87 31.44
N GLU A 195 18.76 -3.55 31.54
CA GLU A 195 19.13 -2.84 32.77
C GLU A 195 18.02 -2.99 33.83
N ALA A 196 18.41 -2.99 35.10
CA ALA A 196 17.44 -3.07 36.21
C ALA A 196 16.41 -1.94 36.15
N HIS A 197 16.85 -0.74 35.75
CA HIS A 197 15.97 0.41 35.61
C HIS A 197 14.88 0.20 34.55
N ASP A 198 15.21 -0.39 33.39
CA ASP A 198 14.22 -0.65 32.34
C ASP A 198 13.18 -1.69 32.76
N LEU A 199 13.60 -2.67 33.57
CA LEU A 199 12.70 -3.67 34.16
C LEU A 199 11.71 -3.01 35.11
N ASP A 200 12.18 -2.16 36.02
CA ASP A 200 11.34 -1.45 36.99
C ASP A 200 10.29 -0.57 36.27
N VAL A 201 10.72 0.20 35.27
CA VAL A 201 9.82 1.06 34.48
C VAL A 201 8.79 0.22 33.72
N ALA A 202 9.20 -0.91 33.11
CA ALA A 202 8.27 -1.79 32.41
C ALA A 202 7.23 -2.41 33.35
N MET A 203 7.62 -2.79 34.57
CA MET A 203 6.69 -3.29 35.58
C MET A 203 5.66 -2.24 35.99
N ASP A 204 6.10 -1.01 36.29
CA ASP A 204 5.21 0.10 36.65
C ASP A 204 4.18 0.42 35.56
N ILE A 205 4.61 0.38 34.30
CA ILE A 205 3.74 0.55 33.13
C ILE A 205 2.69 -0.56 33.06
N LEU A 206 3.11 -1.82 33.19
CA LEU A 206 2.20 -2.97 33.13
C LEU A 206 1.17 -2.93 34.26
N GLU A 207 1.57 -2.56 35.47
CA GLU A 207 0.65 -2.35 36.59
C GLU A 207 -0.35 -1.22 36.32
N SER A 208 0.11 -0.12 35.73
CA SER A 208 -0.73 1.02 35.35
C SER A 208 -1.75 0.62 34.27
N MET A 209 -1.32 -0.14 33.27
CA MET A 209 -2.20 -0.72 32.25
C MET A 209 -3.24 -1.65 32.88
N LEU A 210 -2.82 -2.53 33.80
CA LEU A 210 -3.74 -3.43 34.51
C LEU A 210 -4.80 -2.66 35.31
N LYS A 211 -4.40 -1.61 36.05
CA LYS A 211 -5.34 -0.71 36.77
C LYS A 211 -6.34 -0.09 35.80
N LYS A 212 -5.87 0.38 34.64
CA LYS A 212 -6.72 1.00 33.62
C LYS A 212 -7.69 0.00 33.00
N VAL A 213 -7.24 -1.20 32.65
CA VAL A 213 -8.10 -2.28 32.12
C VAL A 213 -9.19 -2.65 33.13
N ARG A 214 -8.85 -2.72 34.43
CA ARG A 214 -9.84 -2.97 35.50
C ARG A 214 -10.90 -1.88 35.59
N SER A 215 -10.56 -0.63 35.26
CA SER A 215 -11.51 0.50 35.27
C SER A 215 -12.48 0.55 34.08
N TYR A 216 -12.30 -0.30 33.06
CA TYR A 216 -13.23 -0.39 31.93
C TYR A 216 -14.47 -1.24 32.23
N ARG A 217 -14.52 -1.87 33.40
CA ARG A 217 -15.71 -2.52 33.97
C ARG A 217 -16.42 -1.56 34.90
#